data_AF-A0AAW6T1I4-F1
#
_entry.id   AF-A0AAW6T1I4-F1
#
_cell.length_a   1.000
_cell.length_b   1.000
_cell.length_c   1.000
_cell.angle_alpha   90.00
_cell.angle_beta   90.00
_cell.angle_gamma   90.00
#
_symmetry.space_group_name_H-M   'P 1'
#
loop_
_entity.id
_entity.type
_entity.pdbx_description
1 polymer ?
#
loop_
_entity_poly.entity_id
_entity_poly.type
_entity_poly.pdbx_seq_one_letter_code
_entity_poly.pdbx_strand_id
1 'polypeptide(L)' 'MTVIRDMTELSMMSITDWNNTEIEHFHHSFQQILPYLNAEGQTIYKEIIEEIERRQKPL' A
#
# COMPACT_ATOMS: atom_id res chain seq x y z
N MET A 1 -3.74 -12.82 -15.09
CA MET A 1 -3.30 -11.74 -14.18
C MET A 1 -4.13 -10.52 -14.52
N THR A 2 -5.09 -10.16 -13.67
CA THR A 2 -5.91 -8.96 -13.88
C THR A 2 -5.08 -7.76 -13.48
N VAL A 3 -5.02 -6.73 -14.34
CA VAL A 3 -4.37 -5.46 -14.00
C VAL A 3 -5.36 -4.66 -13.13
N ILE A 4 -4.94 -4.30 -11.93
CA ILE A 4 -5.71 -3.48 -10.98
C ILE A 4 -5.28 -2.03 -11.19
N ARG A 5 -6.24 -1.12 -11.41
CA ARG A 5 -5.96 0.32 -11.48
C ARG A 5 -5.38 0.81 -10.16
N ASP A 6 -4.41 1.72 -10.21
CA ASP A 6 -3.78 2.22 -8.99
C ASP A 6 -4.68 3.21 -8.23
N MET A 7 -4.28 3.55 -7.00
CA MET A 7 -5.03 4.48 -6.16
C MET A 7 -5.06 5.91 -6.71
N THR A 8 -4.09 6.33 -7.53
CA THR A 8 -4.10 7.65 -8.15
C THR A 8 -5.25 7.75 -9.14
N GLU A 9 -5.44 6.73 -9.97
CA GLU A 9 -6.58 6.66 -10.89
C GLU A 9 -7.91 6.45 -10.14
N LEU A 10 -7.96 5.46 -9.25
CA LEU A 10 -9.20 5.07 -8.57
C LEU A 10 -9.73 6.15 -7.62
N SER A 11 -8.86 6.96 -7.01
CA SER A 11 -9.29 8.07 -6.14
C SER A 11 -9.93 9.23 -6.88
N MET A 12 -9.78 9.30 -8.21
CA MET A 12 -10.40 10.32 -9.06
C MET A 12 -11.80 9.93 -9.57
N MET A 13 -12.28 8.73 -9.24
CA MET A 13 -13.61 8.22 -9.62
C MET A 13 -14.44 7.84 -8.39
N SER A 14 -15.75 7.69 -8.58
CA SER A 14 -16.62 7.20 -7.51
C SER A 14 -16.26 5.74 -7.18
N ILE A 15 -16.31 5.37 -5.90
CA ILE A 15 -16.11 3.98 -5.46
C ILE A 15 -17.11 3.00 -6.08
N THR A 16 -18.26 3.50 -6.53
CA THR A 16 -19.28 2.72 -7.27
C THR A 16 -18.82 2.29 -8.67
N ASP A 17 -17.81 2.96 -9.22
CA ASP A 17 -17.27 2.71 -10.56
C ASP A 17 -16.04 1.76 -10.52
N TRP A 18 -15.67 1.32 -9.31
CA TRP A 18 -14.61 0.34 -9.11
C TRP A 18 -15.19 -1.06 -9.38
N ASN A 19 -14.38 -1.93 -9.95
CA ASN A 19 -14.78 -3.33 -10.12
C ASN A 19 -14.56 -4.12 -8.83
N ASN A 20 -15.19 -5.29 -8.71
CA ASN A 20 -15.10 -6.11 -7.50
C ASN A 20 -13.67 -6.51 -7.15
N THR A 21 -12.82 -6.78 -8.15
CA THR A 21 -11.41 -7.16 -7.91
C THR A 21 -10.61 -6.01 -7.30
N GLU A 22 -10.86 -4.77 -7.72
CA GLU A 22 -10.25 -3.57 -7.13
C GLU A 22 -10.71 -3.36 -5.70
N ILE A 23 -12.02 -3.51 -5.45
CA ILE A 23 -12.60 -3.38 -4.12
C ILE A 23 -11.98 -4.42 -3.17
N GLU A 24 -11.95 -5.69 -3.57
CA GLU A 24 -11.39 -6.77 -2.76
C GLU A 24 -9.89 -6.56 -2.48
N HIS A 25 -9.13 -6.14 -3.50
CA HIS A 25 -7.71 -5.87 -3.37
C HIS A 25 -7.42 -4.76 -2.36
N PHE A 26 -8.02 -3.59 -2.54
CA PHE A 26 -7.74 -2.45 -1.66
C PHE A 26 -8.38 -2.61 -0.28
N HIS A 27 -9.51 -3.31 -0.16
CA HIS A 27 -10.05 -3.71 1.15
C HIS A 27 -9.05 -4.57 1.91
N HIS A 28 -8.46 -5.58 1.27
CA HIS A 28 -7.45 -6.43 1.90
C HIS A 28 -6.21 -5.63 2.30
N SER A 29 -5.70 -4.78 1.40
CA SER A 29 -4.56 -3.91 1.69
C SER A 29 -4.84 -3.00 2.88
N PHE A 30 -5.98 -2.30 2.89
CA PHE A 30 -6.35 -1.40 3.98
C PHE A 30 -6.54 -2.13 5.30
N GLN A 31 -7.17 -3.31 5.30
CA GLN A 31 -7.33 -4.11 6.52
C GLN A 31 -5.98 -4.41 7.20
N GLN A 32 -4.90 -4.58 6.44
CA GLN A 32 -3.57 -4.83 6.97
C GLN A 32 -2.84 -3.56 7.42
N ILE A 33 -3.02 -2.42 6.73
CA ILE A 33 -2.24 -1.20 6.99
C ILE A 33 -2.92 -0.21 7.95
N LEU A 34 -4.26 -0.21 8.04
CA LEU A 34 -5.03 0.73 8.87
C LEU A 34 -4.55 0.80 10.33
N PRO A 35 -4.25 -0.32 11.02
CA PRO A 35 -3.74 -0.27 12.40
C PRO A 35 -2.41 0.48 12.55
N TYR A 36 -1.62 0.56 11.48
CA TYR A 36 -0.30 1.17 11.44
C TYR A 36 -0.31 2.58 10.83
N LEU A 37 -1.47 3.18 10.55
CA LEU A 37 -1.57 4.59 10.12
C LEU A 37 -1.39 5.57 11.29
N ASN A 38 -0.27 5.44 12.01
CA ASN A 38 0.10 6.20 13.19
C ASN A 38 1.63 6.37 13.28
N ALA A 39 2.12 6.94 14.38
CA ALA A 39 3.57 7.15 14.59
C ALA A 39 4.39 5.85 14.67
N GLU A 40 3.78 4.75 15.14
CA GLU A 40 4.42 3.44 15.19
C GLU A 40 4.67 2.91 13.77
N GLY A 41 3.67 2.97 12.88
CA GLY A 41 3.84 2.55 11.49
C GLY A 41 4.85 3.41 10.73
N GLN A 42 4.94 4.71 11.01
CA GLN A 42 6.01 5.56 10.45
C GLN A 42 7.40 5.10 10.90
N THR A 43 7.53 4.66 12.15
CA THR A 43 8.79 4.12 12.68
C THR A 43 9.16 2.82 11.98
N ILE A 44 8.21 1.88 11.87
CA ILE A 44 8.40 0.61 11.13
C ILE A 44 8.80 0.88 9.67
N TYR A 45 8.13 1.82 9.00
CA TYR A 45 8.44 2.15 7.61
C TYR A 45 9.87 2.70 7.45
N LYS A 46 10.33 3.53 8.38
CA LYS A 46 11.71 4.03 8.39
C LYS A 46 12.73 2.90 8.53
N GLU A 47 12.50 1.97 9.47
CA GLU A 47 13.37 0.80 9.66
C GLU A 47 13.45 -0.06 8.40
N ILE A 48 12.34 -0.23 7.67
CA ILE A 48 12.30 -0.95 6.39
C ILE A 48 13.16 -0.22 5.34
N ILE A 49 13.10 1.10 5.24
CA ILE A 49 13.94 1.87 4.30
C ILE A 49 15.43 1.67 4.64
N GLU A 50 15.80 1.83 5.90
CA GLU A 50 17.17 1.66 6.37
C GLU A 50 17.70 0.24 6.07
N GLU A 51 16.85 -0.78 6.22
CA GLU A 51 17.15 -2.16 5.86
C GLU A 51 17.40 -2.33 4.35
N ILE A 52 16.53 -1.75 3.52
CA ILE A 52 16.66 -1.79 2.05
C ILE A 52 17.99 -1.16 1.63
N GLU A 53 18.29 0.04 2.13
CA GLU A 53 19.54 0.74 1.83
C GLU A 53 20.77 -0.06 2.27
N ARG A 54 20.71 -0.69 3.45
CA ARG A 54 21.80 -1.53 3.95
C ARG A 54 22.04 -2.73 3.04
N ARG A 55 20.99 -3.37 2.51
CA ARG A 55 21.09 -4.52 1.60
C ARG A 55 21.57 -4.13 0.20
N GLN A 56 21.36 -2.88 -0.22
CA GLN A 56 21.79 -2.40 -1.53
C GLN A 56 23.26 -1.99 -1.59
N LYS A 57 23.92 -1.74 -0.44
CA LYS A 57 25.35 -1.42 -0.41
C LYS A 57 26.20 -2.70 -0.44
N PRO A 58 27.02 -2.94 -1.48
CA PRO A 58 28.05 -3.98 -1.42
C PRO A 58 29.13 -3.57 -0.41
N LEU A 59 29.71 -4.57 0.27
CA LEU A 59 30.83 -4.43 1.21
C LEU A 59 32.01 -3.66 0.62
#